data_AF-N0AMR5-F1
#
_entry.id   AF-N0AMR5-F1
#
_cell.length_a   1.000
_cell.length_b   1.000
_cell.length_c   1.000
_cell.angle_alpha   90.00
_cell.angle_beta   90.00
_cell.angle_gamma   90.00
#
_symmetry.space_group_name_H-M   'P 1'
#
loop_
_entity.id
_entity.type
_entity.pdbx_description
1 polymer ?
#
loop_
_entity_poly.entity_id
_entity_poly.type
_entity_poly.pdbx_seq_one_letter_code
_entity_poly.pdbx_strand_id
1 'polypeptide(L)' 'MFDTKKGPVYEPDHPALNGMYELLKKDAATLSGSRLYEDLVDVYESINMDLKEEMDNGKTIKAS' A
#
# COMPACT_ATOMS: atom_id res chain seq x y z
N MET A 1 10.56 0.15 -0.58
CA MET A 1 10.27 0.42 0.86
C MET A 1 10.77 1.81 1.24
N PHE A 2 10.05 2.52 2.11
CA PHE A 2 10.51 3.75 2.76
C PHE A 2 10.06 3.79 4.23
N ASP A 3 10.75 4.56 5.07
CA ASP A 3 10.47 4.63 6.50
C ASP A 3 9.51 5.77 6.85
N THR A 4 8.58 5.51 7.76
CA THR A 4 7.72 6.50 8.43
C THR A 4 7.95 6.45 9.94
N LYS A 5 7.38 7.40 10.68
CA LYS A 5 7.40 7.41 12.15
C LYS A 5 6.62 6.24 12.78
N LYS A 6 5.69 5.60 12.06
CA LYS A 6 4.98 4.40 12.53
C LYS A 6 5.62 3.09 12.08
N GLY A 7 6.50 3.13 11.07
CA GLY A 7 7.19 1.95 10.56
C GLY A 7 7.46 2.02 9.06
N PRO A 8 8.06 0.96 8.50
CA PRO A 8 8.33 0.88 7.07
C PRO A 8 7.04 0.68 6.26
N VAL A 9 6.92 1.39 5.15
CA VAL A 9 5.88 1.16 4.13
C VAL A 9 6.54 0.46 2.94
N TYR A 10 5.95 -0.66 2.53
CA TYR A 10 6.47 -1.52 1.47
C TYR A 10 5.92 -1.13 0.11
N GLU A 11 6.58 -1.61 -0.95
CA GLU A 11 6.09 -1.44 -2.32
C GLU A 11 4.84 -2.28 -2.56
N PRO A 12 3.89 -1.82 -3.39
CA PRO A 12 2.66 -2.56 -3.61
C PRO A 12 2.90 -3.80 -4.48
N ASP A 13 2.12 -4.84 -4.24
CA ASP A 13 2.13 -6.05 -5.06
C ASP A 13 1.37 -5.83 -6.38
N HIS A 14 0.43 -4.88 -6.40
CA HIS A 14 -0.40 -4.56 -7.56
C HIS A 14 -0.04 -3.19 -8.17
N PRO A 15 0.20 -3.09 -9.49
CA PRO A 15 0.70 -1.86 -10.14
C PRO A 15 -0.28 -0.67 -10.06
N ALA A 16 -1.57 -0.90 -9.82
CA ALA A 16 -2.55 0.18 -9.64
C ALA A 16 -2.26 1.09 -8.44
N LEU A 17 -1.50 0.60 -7.45
CA LEU A 17 -1.16 1.36 -6.25
C LEU A 17 0.17 2.12 -6.35
N ASN A 18 0.92 1.98 -7.46
CA ASN A 18 2.21 2.65 -7.63
C ASN A 18 2.13 4.17 -7.45
N GLY A 19 1.08 4.79 -7.98
CA GLY A 19 0.88 6.24 -7.86
C GLY A 19 0.67 6.69 -6.41
N MET A 20 -0.09 5.91 -5.63
CA MET A 20 -0.33 6.20 -4.22
C MET A 20 0.94 5.97 -3.39
N TYR A 21 1.66 4.88 -3.66
CA TYR A 21 2.95 4.59 -3.01
C TYR A 21 3.97 5.71 -3.21
N GLU A 22 4.15 6.19 -4.44
CA GLU A 22 5.10 7.28 -4.73
C GLU A 22 4.66 8.62 -4.09
N LEU A 23 3.35 8.89 -3.99
CA LEU A 23 2.84 10.07 -3.29
C LEU A 23 3.14 9.99 -1.79
N LEU A 24 2.85 8.85 -1.16
CA LEU A 24 3.16 8.63 0.25
C LEU A 24 4.66 8.77 0.51
N LYS A 25 5.50 8.14 -0.32
CA LYS A 25 6.96 8.22 -0.21
C LYS A 25 7.49 9.64 -0.32
N LYS A 26 6.98 10.42 -1.27
CA LYS A 26 7.35 11.82 -1.47
C LYS A 26 7.00 12.68 -0.26
N ASP A 27 5.83 12.47 0.32
CA ASP A 27 5.32 13.31 1.39
C ASP A 27 5.74 12.84 2.79
N ALA A 28 6.30 11.63 2.90
CA ALA A 28 6.75 11.01 4.16
C ALA A 28 7.65 11.93 4.99
N ALA A 29 8.62 12.60 4.35
CA ALA A 29 9.58 13.47 5.02
C ALA A 29 8.90 14.65 5.74
N THR A 30 7.75 15.11 5.26
CA THR A 30 7.04 16.28 5.79
C THR A 30 5.86 15.91 6.67
N LEU A 31 5.09 14.90 6.25
CA LEU A 31 3.79 14.60 6.82
C LEU A 31 3.78 13.37 7.75
N SER A 32 4.86 12.58 7.78
CA SER A 32 4.91 11.41 8.64
C SER A 32 4.78 11.76 10.14
N GLY A 33 3.96 10.98 10.84
CA GLY A 33 3.49 11.19 12.20
C GLY A 33 2.27 12.09 12.32
N SER A 34 1.81 12.71 11.24
CA SER A 34 0.52 13.39 11.24
C SER A 34 -0.60 12.37 11.11
N ARG A 35 -1.69 12.57 11.85
CA ARG A 35 -2.82 11.62 11.84
C ARG A 35 -3.34 11.34 10.43
N LEU A 36 -3.54 12.39 9.62
CA LEU A 36 -4.03 12.25 8.26
C LEU A 36 -3.09 11.40 7.39
N TYR A 37 -1.78 11.61 7.48
CA TYR A 37 -0.83 10.84 6.70
C TYR A 37 -0.85 9.37 7.11
N GLU A 38 -0.90 9.09 8.40
CA GLU A 38 -0.96 7.72 8.89
C GLU A 38 -2.28 7.03 8.50
N ASP A 39 -3.42 7.75 8.54
CA ASP A 39 -4.71 7.22 8.04
C ASP A 39 -4.63 6.88 6.53
N LEU A 40 -3.88 7.67 5.74
CA LEU A 40 -3.67 7.38 4.30
C LEU A 40 -2.75 6.17 4.07
N VAL A 41 -1.74 5.97 4.91
CA VAL A 41 -0.90 4.76 4.89
C VAL A 41 -1.76 3.53 5.20
N ASP A 42 -2.59 3.60 6.25
CA ASP A 42 -3.48 2.50 6.64
C ASP A 42 -4.45 2.12 5.49
N VAL A 43 -4.99 3.11 4.78
CA VAL A 43 -5.84 2.89 3.59
C VAL A 43 -5.04 2.24 2.45
N TYR A 44 -3.83 2.73 2.17
CA TYR A 44 -2.96 2.15 1.15
C TYR A 44 -2.66 0.66 1.42
N GLU A 45 -2.30 0.33 2.65
CA GLU A 45 -1.98 -1.04 3.04
C GLU A 45 -3.20 -1.96 2.96
N SER A 46 -4.37 -1.47 3.37
CA SER A 46 -5.63 -2.20 3.26
C SER A 46 -5.97 -2.53 1.81
N ILE A 47 -5.90 -1.54 0.90
CA ILE A 47 -6.16 -1.78 -0.53
C ILE A 47 -5.12 -2.73 -1.13
N ASN A 48 -3.85 -2.64 -0.73
CA ASN A 48 -2.82 -3.54 -1.24
C ASN A 48 -3.08 -4.99 -0.82
N MET A 49 -3.56 -5.20 0.40
CA MET A 49 -3.96 -6.51 0.91
C MET A 49 -5.16 -7.07 0.14
N ASP A 50 -6.21 -6.25 -0.05
CA ASP A 50 -7.40 -6.66 -0.80
C ASP A 50 -7.05 -7.06 -2.24
N LEU A 51 -6.24 -6.25 -2.93
CA LEU A 51 -5.80 -6.54 -4.30
C LEU A 51 -4.94 -7.81 -4.37
N LYS A 52 -4.10 -8.05 -3.36
CA LYS A 52 -3.30 -9.27 -3.27
C LYS A 52 -4.20 -10.51 -3.12
N GLU A 53 -5.20 -10.43 -2.24
CA GLU A 53 -6.18 -11.51 -2.07
C GLU A 53 -6.98 -11.75 -3.36
N GLU A 54 -7.39 -10.71 -4.09
CA GLU A 54 -8.06 -10.84 -5.38
C GLU A 54 -7.16 -11.51 -6.44
N MET A 55 -5.88 -11.16 -6.50
CA MET A 55 -4.92 -11.78 -7.42
C MET A 55 -4.69 -13.27 -7.10
N ASP A 56 -4.64 -13.62 -5.81
CA ASP A 56 -4.46 -14.99 -5.36
C ASP A 56 -5.74 -15.82 -5.59
N ASN A 57 -6.91 -15.26 -5.32
CA ASN A 57 -8.21 -15.91 -5.56
C ASN A 57 -8.55 -16.02 -7.06
N GLY A 58 -8.14 -15.04 -7.88
CA GLY A 58 -8.29 -15.05 -9.33
C GLY A 58 -7.43 -16.11 -10.04
N LYS A 59 -6.31 -16.55 -9.42
CA LYS A 59 -5.52 -17.69 -9.90
C LYS A 59 -6.20 -19.04 -9.68
N THR A 60 -7.19 -19.14 -8.78
CA THR A 60 -7.83 -20.40 -8.39
C THR A 60 -8.87 -20.90 -9.41
N ILE A 61 -9.22 -20.10 -10.44
CA ILE A 61 -10.12 -20.55 -11.52
C ILE A 61 -9.33 -20.93 -12.77
N LYS A 62 -8.44 -21.93 -12.66
CA LYS A 62 -8.07 -22.82 -13.77
C LYS A 62 -7.72 -24.20 -13.24
N ALA A 63 -8.71 -25.11 -13.23
CA ALA A 63 -8.67 -26.44 -13.84
C ALA A 63 -9.70 -27.37 -13.20
N SER A 64 -10.82 -27.58 -13.89
CA SER A 64 -11.63 -28.80 -13.83
C SER A 64 -12.34 -28.96 -15.17
#